data_AF-A0A315XZG2-F1
#
_entry.id   AF-A0A315XZG2-F1
#
_cell.length_a   1.000
_cell.length_b   1.000
_cell.length_c   1.000
_cell.angle_alpha   90.00
_cell.angle_beta   90.00
_cell.angle_gamma   90.00
#
_symmetry.space_group_name_H-M   'P 1'
#
loop_
_entity.id
_entity.type
_entity.pdbx_description
1 polymer ?
#
loop_
_entity_poly.entity_id
_entity_poly.type
_entity_poly.pdbx_seq_one_letter_code
_entity_poly.pdbx_strand_id
1 'polypeptide(L)'
;MAKYKFKYWFEWHARGDCLWAADKVTSEKYGYTPAIDDMPLSHELVIFLNETGDMHDDALNWEYPPDPPDPEIWTPEKETEFDKRAHEGYERICQELGKDYEIIYDV
;
A
#
# COMPACT_ATOMS: atom_id res chain seq x y z
N MET A 1 18.02 -0.96 -15.64
CA MET A 1 16.85 -0.06 -15.66
C MET A 1 15.66 -0.87 -15.24
N ALA A 2 14.82 -0.32 -14.36
CA ALA A 2 13.54 -0.92 -14.03
C ALA A 2 12.67 -1.00 -15.29
N LYS A 3 11.89 -2.07 -15.40
CA LYS A 3 10.97 -2.32 -16.52
C LYS A 3 9.55 -1.88 -16.18
N TYR A 4 9.19 -1.96 -14.91
CA TYR A 4 7.88 -1.63 -14.38
C TYR A 4 8.01 -0.63 -13.24
N LYS A 5 7.04 0.25 -13.10
CA LYS A 5 7.04 1.34 -12.14
C LYS A 5 5.70 1.41 -11.44
N PHE A 6 5.73 1.33 -10.11
CA PHE A 6 4.56 1.47 -9.26
C PHE A 6 4.75 2.63 -8.28
N LYS A 7 3.65 3.30 -7.92
CA LYS A 7 3.54 4.06 -6.68
C LYS A 7 3.03 3.14 -5.58
N TYR A 8 3.55 3.32 -4.38
CA TYR A 8 3.17 2.58 -3.19
C TYR A 8 2.50 3.52 -2.19
N TRP A 9 1.19 3.37 -2.02
CA TRP A 9 0.34 4.13 -1.10
C TRP A 9 -0.99 3.38 -0.90
N PHE A 10 -1.70 3.67 0.19
CA PHE A 10 -2.94 2.98 0.55
C PHE A 10 -4.16 3.85 0.22
N GLU A 11 -5.11 3.31 -0.52
CA GLU A 11 -6.42 3.93 -0.75
C GLU A 11 -7.45 3.39 0.24
N TRP A 12 -8.45 4.21 0.55
CA TRP A 12 -9.54 3.84 1.43
C TRP A 12 -10.39 2.73 0.82
N HIS A 13 -10.76 1.73 1.63
CA HIS A 13 -11.56 0.57 1.21
C HIS A 13 -10.90 -0.33 0.15
N ALA A 14 -9.60 -0.18 -0.07
CA ALA A 14 -8.85 -0.88 -1.10
C ALA A 14 -7.88 -1.89 -0.47
N ARG A 15 -8.42 -2.82 0.33
CA ARG A 15 -7.67 -3.86 1.09
C ARG A 15 -6.47 -4.41 0.30
N GLY A 16 -5.27 -3.97 0.65
CA GLY A 16 -4.03 -4.44 0.03
C GLY A 16 -3.74 -3.94 -1.38
N ASP A 17 -4.61 -3.13 -1.99
CA ASP A 17 -4.36 -2.44 -3.25
C ASP A 17 -3.41 -1.26 -3.02
N CYS A 18 -2.19 -1.59 -2.62
CA CYS A 18 -1.16 -0.62 -2.26
C CYS A 18 -0.22 -0.31 -3.42
N LEU A 19 -0.38 -0.94 -4.59
CA LEU A 19 0.46 -0.75 -5.77
C LEU A 19 -0.32 -0.17 -6.94
N TRP A 20 0.15 0.98 -7.44
CA TRP A 20 -0.52 1.76 -8.47
C TRP A 20 0.42 1.97 -9.64
N ALA A 21 0.03 1.53 -10.84
CA ALA A 21 0.87 1.66 -12.02
C ALA A 21 1.22 3.14 -12.29
N ALA A 22 2.52 3.45 -12.33
CA ALA A 22 3.03 4.82 -12.46
C ALA A 22 3.39 5.19 -13.91
N ASP A 23 3.35 4.22 -14.82
CA ASP A 23 3.55 4.43 -16.25
C ASP A 23 2.66 3.49 -17.09
N LYS A 24 2.62 3.78 -18.40
CA LYS A 24 1.81 3.04 -19.36
C LYS A 24 2.30 1.60 -19.57
N VAL A 25 3.61 1.36 -19.50
CA VAL A 25 4.18 0.02 -19.71
C VAL A 25 3.73 -0.93 -18.60
N THR A 26 3.70 -0.41 -17.37
CA THR A 26 3.25 -1.13 -16.19
C THR A 26 1.75 -1.35 -16.22
N SER A 27 0.98 -0.30 -16.55
CA SER A 27 -0.48 -0.42 -16.59
C SER A 27 -0.98 -1.34 -17.70
N GLU A 28 -0.29 -1.42 -18.84
CA GLU A 28 -0.60 -2.37 -19.91
C GLU A 28 -0.36 -3.82 -19.50
N LYS A 29 0.59 -4.08 -18.59
CA LYS A 29 0.90 -5.44 -18.12
C LYS A 29 0.05 -5.88 -16.94
N TYR A 30 -0.15 -4.99 -15.97
CA TYR A 30 -0.72 -5.32 -14.66
C TYR A 30 -2.11 -4.71 -14.42
N GLY A 31 -2.59 -3.85 -15.33
CA GLY A 31 -3.71 -2.96 -15.04
C GLY A 31 -3.25 -1.74 -14.21
N TYR A 32 -4.19 -0.84 -13.93
CA TYR A 32 -3.89 0.37 -13.14
C TYR A 32 -3.57 0.05 -11.67
N THR A 33 -4.32 -0.90 -11.12
CA THR A 33 -4.20 -1.41 -9.75
C THR A 33 -4.23 -2.94 -9.81
N PRO A 34 -3.07 -3.63 -9.91
CA PRO A 34 -3.07 -5.07 -9.79
C PRO A 34 -3.53 -5.49 -8.40
N ALA A 35 -4.30 -6.57 -8.32
CA ALA A 35 -4.50 -7.24 -7.04
C ALA A 35 -3.13 -7.68 -6.51
N ILE A 36 -2.86 -7.44 -5.23
CA ILE A 36 -1.55 -7.75 -4.64
C ILE A 36 -1.23 -9.25 -4.68
N ASP A 37 -2.27 -10.11 -4.68
CA ASP A 37 -2.18 -11.56 -4.87
C ASP A 37 -1.66 -11.99 -6.25
N ASP A 38 -1.83 -11.13 -7.27
CA ASP A 38 -1.34 -11.39 -8.64
C ASP A 38 0.14 -10.98 -8.83
N MET A 39 0.71 -10.28 -7.85
CA MET A 39 2.10 -9.86 -7.88
C MET A 39 3.03 -11.02 -7.48
N PRO A 40 4.27 -11.06 -8.00
CA PRO A 40 5.24 -12.10 -7.65
C PRO A 40 5.85 -11.82 -6.26
N LEU A 41 5.00 -11.77 -5.24
CA LEU A 41 5.32 -11.57 -3.84
C LEU A 41 5.05 -12.85 -3.05
N SER A 42 5.69 -12.98 -1.90
CA SER A 42 5.46 -14.04 -0.95
C SER A 42 4.07 -13.89 -0.34
N HIS A 43 3.43 -15.02 -0.04
CA HIS A 43 2.14 -15.03 0.64
C HIS A 43 2.18 -14.30 2.00
N GLU A 44 3.32 -14.39 2.69
CA GLU A 44 3.56 -13.69 3.95
C GLU A 44 3.52 -12.16 3.77
N LEU A 45 4.20 -11.63 2.74
CA LEU A 45 4.19 -10.21 2.45
C LEU A 45 2.80 -9.74 2.00
N VAL A 46 2.08 -10.55 1.22
CA VAL A 46 0.71 -10.23 0.83
C VAL A 46 -0.20 -10.09 2.05
N ILE A 47 -0.16 -11.04 3.00
CA ILE A 47 -0.91 -10.95 4.25
C ILE A 47 -0.53 -9.68 5.02
N PHE A 48 0.77 -9.41 5.15
CA PHE A 48 1.26 -8.23 5.84
C PHE A 48 0.74 -6.91 5.23
N LEU A 49 0.73 -6.80 3.90
CA LEU A 49 0.23 -5.61 3.20
C LEU A 49 -1.28 -5.45 3.35
N ASN A 50 -2.03 -6.55 3.31
CA ASN A 50 -3.46 -6.56 3.58
C ASN A 50 -3.77 -6.08 5.00
N GLU A 51 -3.05 -6.59 6.01
CA GLU A 51 -3.22 -6.15 7.40
C GLU A 51 -2.83 -4.67 7.60
N THR A 52 -1.84 -4.18 6.85
CA THR A 52 -1.43 -2.76 6.89
C THR A 52 -2.49 -1.87 6.24
N GLY A 53 -3.11 -2.33 5.15
CA GLY A 53 -4.26 -1.65 4.52
C GLY A 53 -5.51 -1.66 5.40
N ASP A 54 -5.82 -2.79 6.07
CA ASP A 54 -6.90 -2.87 7.05
C ASP A 54 -6.65 -1.88 8.21
N MET A 55 -5.41 -1.74 8.67
CA MET A 55 -5.04 -0.73 9.66
C MET A 55 -5.33 0.68 9.11
N HIS A 56 -4.89 1.00 7.89
CA HIS A 56 -5.17 2.30 7.25
C HIS A 56 -6.67 2.62 7.24
N ASP A 57 -7.52 1.67 6.86
CA ASP A 57 -8.98 1.87 6.87
C ASP A 57 -9.54 2.17 8.26
N ASP A 58 -8.94 1.66 9.34
CA ASP A 58 -9.33 1.99 10.72
C ASP A 58 -8.99 3.44 11.11
N ALA A 59 -8.26 4.21 10.29
CA ALA A 59 -7.97 5.63 10.53
C ALA A 59 -9.20 6.53 10.30
N LEU A 60 -10.26 6.01 9.69
CA LEU A 60 -11.46 6.76 9.33
C LEU A 60 -12.71 6.16 9.99
N ASN A 61 -13.58 7.02 10.52
CA ASN A 61 -14.89 6.59 10.98
C ASN A 61 -15.83 6.52 9.77
N TRP A 62 -16.00 5.31 9.25
CA TRP A 62 -16.80 5.04 8.05
C TRP A 62 -18.30 5.26 8.22
N GLU A 63 -18.84 5.16 9.45
CA GLU A 63 -20.27 5.37 9.70
C GLU A 63 -20.64 6.86 9.75
N TYR A 64 -19.70 7.71 10.16
CA TYR A 64 -19.87 9.15 10.22
C TYR A 64 -18.50 9.83 10.07
N PRO A 65 -17.99 10.02 8.85
CA PRO A 65 -16.72 10.72 8.63
C PRO A 65 -16.95 12.19 8.99
N PRO A 66 -16.41 12.69 10.11
CA PRO A 66 -16.56 14.10 10.43
C PRO A 66 -15.69 14.92 9.47
N ASP A 67 -16.11 16.14 9.18
CA ASP A 67 -15.28 17.15 8.50
C ASP A 67 -14.95 18.23 9.54
N PRO A 68 -13.73 18.24 10.13
CA PRO A 68 -12.55 17.44 9.80
C PRO A 68 -12.55 16.01 10.42
N PRO A 69 -11.68 15.10 9.93
CA PRO A 69 -11.48 13.78 10.52
C PRO A 69 -11.18 13.88 12.00
N ASP A 70 -11.80 13.02 12.81
CA ASP A 70 -11.68 13.09 14.26
C ASP A 70 -10.26 12.65 14.66
N PRO A 71 -9.45 13.54 15.25
CA PRO A 71 -8.10 13.19 15.70
C PRO A 71 -8.09 12.10 16.79
N GLU A 72 -9.25 11.71 17.32
CA GLU A 72 -9.38 10.65 18.32
C GLU A 72 -9.39 9.22 17.74
N ILE A 73 -9.47 9.03 16.41
CA ILE A 73 -9.55 7.68 15.82
C ILE A 73 -8.21 6.95 15.88
N TRP A 74 -7.13 7.64 15.51
CA TRP A 74 -5.77 7.16 15.68
C TRP A 74 -5.07 7.96 16.76
N THR A 75 -4.54 7.26 17.75
CA THR A 75 -3.57 7.86 18.67
C THR A 75 -2.23 8.04 17.95
N PRO A 76 -1.36 8.95 18.41
CA PRO A 76 -0.01 9.10 17.83
C PRO A 76 0.80 7.80 17.78
N GLU A 77 0.56 6.88 18.72
CA GLU A 77 1.17 5.55 18.73
C GLU A 77 0.70 4.68 17.56
N LYS A 78 -0.59 4.73 17.20
CA LYS A 78 -1.13 4.01 16.04
C LYS A 78 -0.62 4.59 14.73
N GLU A 79 -0.55 5.91 14.61
CA GLU A 79 0.05 6.58 13.45
C GLU A 79 1.51 6.16 13.27
N THR A 80 2.30 6.20 14.36
CA THR A 80 3.70 5.75 14.35
C THR A 80 3.83 4.27 14.02
N GLU A 81 2.90 3.42 14.47
CA GLU A 81 2.89 2.00 14.14
C GLU A 81 2.56 1.78 12.66
N PHE A 82 1.59 2.51 12.10
CA PHE A 82 1.26 2.46 10.69
C PHE A 82 2.45 2.87 9.83
N ASP A 83 3.09 4.01 10.12
CA ASP A 83 4.26 4.49 9.36
C ASP A 83 5.38 3.45 9.31
N LYS A 84 5.64 2.77 10.44
CA LYS A 84 6.63 1.70 10.51
C LYS A 84 6.25 0.51 9.65
N ARG A 85 4.99 0.06 9.73
CA ARG A 85 4.50 -1.08 8.93
C ARG A 85 4.47 -0.75 7.44
N ALA A 86 4.04 0.46 7.08
CA ALA A 86 4.03 0.93 5.71
C ALA A 86 5.44 0.97 5.12
N HIS A 87 6.42 1.49 5.87
CA HIS A 87 7.81 1.52 5.45
C HIS A 87 8.42 0.11 5.34
N GLU A 88 8.15 -0.77 6.30
CA GLU A 88 8.58 -2.18 6.24
C GLU A 88 8.01 -2.88 5.00
N GLY A 89 6.72 -2.66 4.70
CA GLY A 89 6.06 -3.18 3.51
C GLY A 89 6.76 -2.73 2.22
N TYR A 90 7.09 -1.44 2.12
CA TYR A 90 7.84 -0.89 0.99
C TYR A 90 9.21 -1.57 0.82
N GLU A 91 9.99 -1.70 1.89
CA GLU A 91 11.32 -2.31 1.84
C GLU A 91 11.23 -3.77 1.38
N ARG A 92 10.26 -4.53 1.91
CA ARG A 92 10.02 -5.93 1.54
C ARG A 92 9.58 -6.07 0.09
N ILE A 93 8.66 -5.22 -0.40
CA ILE A 93 8.26 -5.19 -1.82
C ILE A 93 9.50 -4.95 -2.71
N CYS A 94 10.33 -3.97 -2.37
CA CYS A 94 11.54 -3.67 -3.14
C CYS A 94 12.52 -4.86 -3.18
N GLN A 95 12.66 -5.59 -2.06
CA GLN A 95 13.51 -6.76 -1.96
C GLN A 95 12.99 -7.93 -2.80
N GLU A 96 11.68 -8.22 -2.73
CA GLU A 96 11.08 -9.37 -3.42
C GLU A 96 10.91 -9.16 -4.92
N LEU A 97 10.43 -7.98 -5.34
CA LEU A 97 10.28 -7.66 -6.77
C LEU A 97 11.62 -7.42 -7.46
N GLY A 98 12.58 -6.88 -6.71
CA GLY A 98 13.94 -6.63 -7.17
C GLY A 98 14.04 -5.61 -8.30
N LYS A 99 15.20 -5.60 -8.97
CA LYS A 99 15.63 -4.54 -9.90
C LYS A 99 14.79 -4.34 -11.17
N ASP A 100 13.89 -5.28 -11.47
CA ASP A 100 12.99 -5.16 -12.63
C ASP A 100 11.84 -4.18 -12.34
N TYR A 101 11.66 -3.79 -11.09
CA TYR A 101 10.61 -2.88 -10.63
C TYR A 101 11.23 -1.65 -9.97
N GLU A 102 10.63 -0.50 -10.20
CA GLU A 102 10.85 0.73 -9.45
C GLU A 102 9.59 0.99 -8.63
N ILE A 103 9.75 1.09 -7.31
CA ILE A 103 8.65 1.38 -6.40
C ILE A 103 8.88 2.79 -5.86
N ILE A 104 7.91 3.67 -6.07
CA ILE A 104 7.91 5.03 -5.53
C ILE A 104 7.14 4.99 -4.21
N TYR A 105 7.81 5.27 -3.10
CA TYR A 105 7.15 5.46 -1.81
C TYR A 105 6.31 6.74 -1.83
N ASP A 106 4.99 6.63 -1.66
CA ASP A 106 4.01 7.73 -1.76
C ASP A 106 2.92 7.61 -0.66
N VAL A 107 3.21 6.84 0.41
CA VAL A 107 2.36 6.69 1.61
C VAL A 107 2.32 8.00 2.38
#